data_AF-A0A7R9LXG9-F1
#
_entry.id   AF-A0A7R9LXG9-F1
#
_cell.length_a   1.000
_cell.length_b   1.000
_cell.length_c   1.000
_cell.angle_alpha   90.00
_cell.angle_beta   90.00
_cell.angle_gamma   90.00
#
_symmetry.space_group_name_H-M   'P 1'
#
loop_
_entity.id
_entity.type
_entity.pdbx_description
1 polymer ?
#
loop_
_entity_poly.entity_id
_entity_poly.type
_entity_poly.pdbx_seq_one_letter_code
_entity_poly.pdbx_strand_id
1 'polypeptide(L)'
;MDRNEDLFSHTLNTELAEIAAIVRNLAIIPREKRLECLQALRKALKRSQNAIPFQIQNEFFLLLAFLLDDASSRPPVTCECLWLCVDVIPFQPNLDSNFAPILPKIVAFLGHDSPDVRRAALRALHVHMRYTLNLQKCVNTFVAFGLQNTSLDVRRGAVVALPLLFTEEFSNENLFPLVDALGRLLVQSDAALFYPVFLALQRLHSVLGNQTFGAYLDRMSAETQEL
;
A
#
# COMPACT_ATOMS: atom_id res chain seq x y z
N MET A 1 -15.81 28.69 30.83
CA MET A 1 -15.68 27.75 29.69
C MET A 1 -14.21 27.53 29.30
N ASP A 2 -13.28 28.46 29.61
CA ASP A 2 -11.87 28.39 29.17
C ASP A 2 -10.98 27.26 29.73
N ARG A 3 -11.15 26.83 30.99
CA ARG A 3 -10.19 25.89 31.62
C ARG A 3 -10.10 24.50 30.96
N ASN A 4 -11.17 24.05 30.30
CA ASN A 4 -11.17 22.74 29.64
C ASN A 4 -10.53 22.78 28.25
N GLU A 5 -10.60 23.92 27.56
CA GLU A 5 -9.95 24.09 26.24
C GLU A 5 -8.42 24.24 26.39
N ASP A 6 -7.97 24.93 27.44
CA ASP A 6 -6.54 25.06 27.75
C ASP A 6 -5.89 23.72 28.14
N LEU A 7 -6.60 22.88 28.90
CA LEU A 7 -6.07 21.57 29.31
C LEU A 7 -6.01 20.59 28.13
N PHE A 8 -7.02 20.62 27.26
CA PHE A 8 -7.08 19.78 26.06
C PHE A 8 -5.99 20.16 25.05
N SER A 9 -5.82 21.45 24.79
CA SER A 9 -4.77 21.96 23.89
C SER A 9 -3.36 21.66 24.41
N HIS A 10 -3.11 21.81 25.71
CA HIS A 10 -1.83 21.44 26.31
C HIS A 10 -1.55 19.94 26.19
N THR A 11 -2.55 19.09 26.43
CA THR A 11 -2.40 17.62 26.34
C THR A 11 -2.06 17.20 24.91
N LEU A 12 -2.80 17.72 23.92
CA LEU A 12 -2.55 17.44 22.51
C LEU A 12 -1.16 17.91 22.06
N ASN A 13 -0.73 19.11 22.48
CA ASN A 13 0.60 19.62 22.16
C ASN A 13 1.72 18.73 22.74
N THR A 14 1.50 18.15 23.93
CA THR A 14 2.45 17.24 24.56
C THR A 14 2.55 15.91 23.79
N GLU A 15 1.41 15.36 23.36
CA GLU A 15 1.38 14.12 22.56
C GLU A 15 2.03 14.30 21.19
N LEU A 16 1.80 15.43 20.52
CA LEU A 16 2.43 15.75 19.23
C LEU A 16 3.95 15.92 19.37
N ALA A 17 4.43 16.51 20.47
CA ALA A 17 5.84 16.62 20.76
C ALA A 17 6.49 15.24 21.03
N GLU A 18 5.79 14.35 21.74
CA GLU A 18 6.22 12.97 21.97
C GLU A 18 6.40 12.21 20.65
N ILE A 19 5.42 12.32 19.73
CA ILE A 19 5.49 11.69 18.40
C ILE A 19 6.72 12.18 17.63
N ALA A 20 6.97 13.49 17.62
CA ALA A 20 8.15 14.06 16.95
C ALA A 20 9.47 13.54 17.53
N ALA A 21 9.55 13.40 18.86
CA ALA A 21 10.73 12.85 19.51
C ALA A 21 10.96 11.38 19.13
N ILE A 22 9.90 10.56 19.10
CA ILE A 22 9.99 9.14 18.74
C ILE A 22 10.44 8.97 17.28
N VAL A 23 9.87 9.75 16.34
CA VAL A 23 10.23 9.72 14.91
C VAL A 23 11.72 10.02 14.71
N ARG A 24 12.23 11.09 15.33
CA ARG A 24 13.65 11.47 15.23
C ARG A 24 14.57 10.40 15.83
N ASN A 25 14.14 9.79 16.93
CA ASN A 25 14.91 8.74 17.59
C ASN A 25 14.96 7.43 16.76
N LEU A 26 13.89 7.08 16.05
CA LEU A 26 13.84 5.90 15.18
C LEU A 26 14.92 5.91 14.09
N ALA A 27 15.35 7.09 13.63
CA ALA A 27 16.40 7.23 12.63
C ALA A 27 17.79 6.80 13.15
N ILE A 28 18.04 6.95 14.45
CA ILE A 28 19.37 6.75 15.07
C ILE A 28 19.44 5.53 15.99
N ILE A 29 18.29 4.97 16.38
CA ILE A 29 18.24 3.84 17.32
C ILE A 29 18.78 2.54 16.67
N PRO A 30 19.49 1.68 17.44
CA PRO A 30 19.92 0.37 16.96
C PRO A 30 18.77 -0.46 16.38
N ARG A 31 19.07 -1.25 15.35
CA ARG A 31 18.08 -2.03 14.59
C ARG A 31 17.22 -2.89 15.51
N GLU A 32 17.81 -3.49 16.53
CA GLU A 32 17.19 -4.43 17.48
C GLU A 32 16.04 -3.77 18.24
N LYS A 33 16.17 -2.47 18.57
CA LYS A 33 15.18 -1.72 19.35
C LYS A 33 14.09 -1.06 18.52
N ARG A 34 14.19 -1.09 17.19
CA ARG A 34 13.23 -0.41 16.30
C ARG A 34 11.81 -0.93 16.46
N LEU A 35 11.60 -2.22 16.71
CA LEU A 35 10.25 -2.78 16.88
C LEU A 35 9.53 -2.16 18.08
N GLU A 36 10.19 -2.13 19.24
CA GLU A 36 9.64 -1.53 20.46
C GLU A 36 9.34 -0.04 20.26
N CYS A 37 10.23 0.67 19.57
CA CYS A 37 10.08 2.09 19.27
C CYS A 37 8.92 2.35 18.29
N LEU A 38 8.72 1.50 17.27
CA LEU A 38 7.57 1.56 16.36
C LEU A 38 6.24 1.27 17.07
N GLN A 39 6.23 0.29 17.98
CA GLN A 39 5.06 0.00 18.80
C GLN A 39 4.71 1.16 19.74
N ALA A 40 5.71 1.82 20.31
CA ALA A 40 5.53 3.04 21.11
C ALA A 40 4.98 4.18 20.24
N LEU A 41 5.54 4.39 19.04
CA LEU A 41 5.05 5.39 18.08
C LEU A 41 3.57 5.16 17.73
N ARG A 42 3.19 3.92 17.43
CA ARG A 42 1.80 3.58 17.09
C ARG A 42 0.84 3.84 18.26
N LYS A 43 1.26 3.54 19.49
CA LYS A 43 0.49 3.87 20.71
C LYS A 43 0.35 5.38 20.91
N ALA A 44 1.42 6.14 20.67
CA ALA A 44 1.39 7.60 20.74
C ALA A 44 0.44 8.20 19.68
N LEU A 45 0.52 7.72 18.44
CA LEU A 45 -0.40 8.12 17.37
C LEU A 45 -1.86 7.84 17.72
N LYS A 46 -2.17 6.66 18.27
CA LYS A 46 -3.56 6.35 18.67
C LYS A 46 -4.12 7.31 19.73
N ARG A 47 -3.28 7.81 20.65
CA ARG A 47 -3.68 8.83 21.64
C ARG A 47 -3.97 10.17 20.96
N SER A 48 -3.15 10.56 19.99
CA SER A 48 -3.33 11.77 19.18
C SER A 48 -4.33 11.62 18.01
N GLN A 49 -5.23 10.63 18.06
CA GLN A 49 -6.21 10.35 16.98
C GLN A 49 -5.56 10.12 15.60
N ASN A 50 -4.37 9.54 15.59
CA ASN A 50 -3.51 9.27 14.44
C ASN A 50 -3.06 10.54 13.67
N ALA A 51 -3.13 11.71 14.31
CA ALA A 51 -2.61 12.93 13.75
C ALA A 51 -1.08 12.93 13.79
N ILE A 52 -0.45 13.15 12.62
CA ILE A 52 0.98 13.39 12.50
C ILE A 52 1.22 14.90 12.56
N PRO A 53 2.13 15.39 13.43
CA PRO A 53 2.45 16.82 13.50
C PRO A 53 2.93 17.33 12.14
N PHE A 54 2.36 18.44 11.67
CA PHE A 54 2.64 19.00 10.34
C PHE A 54 4.13 19.20 10.07
N GLN A 55 4.88 19.63 11.08
CA GLN A 55 6.31 19.94 11.01
C GLN A 55 7.19 18.72 10.69
N ILE A 56 6.69 17.51 10.95
CA ILE A 56 7.45 16.26 10.75
C ILE A 56 6.79 15.33 9.72
N GLN A 57 5.71 15.73 9.04
CA GLN A 57 5.00 14.83 8.12
C GLN A 57 5.94 14.25 7.06
N ASN A 58 6.72 15.10 6.40
CA ASN A 58 7.70 14.65 5.40
C ASN A 58 8.76 13.71 6.01
N GLU A 59 9.28 14.06 7.18
CA GLU A 59 10.27 13.25 7.91
C GLU A 59 9.70 11.86 8.26
N PHE A 60 8.45 11.81 8.72
CA PHE A 60 7.74 10.57 9.07
C PHE A 60 7.64 9.63 7.86
N PHE A 61 7.16 10.13 6.71
CA PHE A 61 6.96 9.27 5.53
C PHE A 61 8.28 8.85 4.89
N LEU A 62 9.30 9.71 4.88
CA LEU A 62 10.65 9.35 4.42
C LEU A 62 11.28 8.29 5.33
N LEU A 63 11.14 8.46 6.65
CA LEU A 63 11.60 7.46 7.61
C LEU A 63 10.87 6.14 7.42
N LEU A 64 9.55 6.16 7.21
CA LEU A 64 8.77 4.95 6.99
C LEU A 64 9.18 4.22 5.71
N ALA A 65 9.44 4.96 4.63
CA ALA A 65 9.98 4.40 3.39
C ALA A 65 11.36 3.76 3.63
N PHE A 66 12.25 4.43 4.36
CA PHE A 66 13.57 3.90 4.73
C PHE A 66 13.48 2.64 5.60
N LEU A 67 12.59 2.63 6.59
CA LEU A 67 12.41 1.47 7.47
C LEU A 67 11.86 0.26 6.69
N LEU A 68 10.96 0.48 5.73
CA LEU A 68 10.44 -0.59 4.88
C LEU A 68 11.53 -1.21 3.99
N ASP A 69 12.51 -0.42 3.51
CA ASP A 69 13.67 -0.97 2.78
C ASP A 69 14.54 -1.85 3.67
N ASP A 70 14.86 -1.36 4.87
CA ASP A 70 15.77 -2.05 5.78
C ASP A 70 15.13 -3.25 6.51
N ALA A 71 13.80 -3.26 6.64
CA ALA A 71 13.06 -4.27 7.39
C ALA A 71 12.68 -5.51 6.57
N SER A 72 12.99 -5.58 5.27
CA SER A 72 12.60 -6.71 4.40
C SER A 72 12.99 -8.09 4.93
N SER A 73 14.04 -8.19 5.76
CA SER A 73 14.47 -9.43 6.43
C SER A 73 13.94 -9.61 7.87
N ARG A 74 13.09 -8.70 8.35
CA ARG A 74 12.60 -8.60 9.74
C ARG A 74 11.07 -8.46 9.77
N PRO A 75 10.33 -9.56 9.59
CA PRO A 75 8.87 -9.52 9.44
C PRO A 75 8.11 -8.73 10.53
N PRO A 76 8.46 -8.80 11.83
CA PRO A 76 7.77 -8.02 12.85
C PRO A 76 7.89 -6.50 12.66
N VAL A 77 9.06 -6.02 12.21
CA VAL A 77 9.29 -4.60 11.95
C VAL A 77 8.52 -4.16 10.71
N THR A 78 8.58 -4.95 9.63
CA THR A 78 7.81 -4.69 8.41
C THR A 78 6.32 -4.64 8.67
N CYS A 79 5.79 -5.62 9.41
CA CYS A 79 4.39 -5.62 9.82
C CYS A 79 4.03 -4.32 10.53
N GLU A 80 4.85 -3.87 11.48
CA GLU A 80 4.51 -2.68 12.25
C GLU A 80 4.64 -1.37 11.47
N CYS A 81 5.57 -1.30 10.51
CA CYS A 81 5.58 -0.22 9.52
C CYS A 81 4.32 -0.22 8.65
N LEU A 82 3.88 -1.38 8.16
CA LEU A 82 2.66 -1.50 7.34
C LEU A 82 1.40 -1.17 8.14
N TRP A 83 1.34 -1.56 9.41
CA TRP A 83 0.24 -1.21 10.29
C TRP A 83 0.22 0.27 10.67
N LEU A 84 1.38 0.90 10.81
CA LEU A 84 1.46 2.37 10.94
C LEU A 84 0.87 3.04 9.70
N CYS A 85 1.18 2.55 8.48
CA CYS A 85 0.53 3.06 7.26
C CYS A 85 -1.00 2.99 7.38
N VAL A 86 -1.54 1.82 7.73
CA VAL A 86 -2.99 1.59 7.90
C VAL A 86 -3.63 2.60 8.85
N ASP A 87 -2.97 2.86 9.98
CA ASP A 87 -3.50 3.74 11.02
C ASP A 87 -3.47 5.22 10.60
N VAL A 88 -2.45 5.66 9.84
CA VAL A 88 -2.29 7.08 9.49
C VAL A 88 -2.99 7.51 8.20
N ILE A 89 -3.13 6.62 7.21
CA ILE A 89 -3.70 6.93 5.88
C ILE A 89 -5.01 7.74 5.95
N PRO A 90 -6.02 7.36 6.76
CA PRO A 90 -7.31 8.05 6.78
C PRO A 90 -7.24 9.54 7.17
N PHE A 91 -6.13 9.96 7.78
CA PHE A 91 -5.97 11.29 8.37
C PHE A 91 -4.96 12.15 7.59
N GLN A 92 -4.49 11.70 6.42
CA GLN A 92 -3.49 12.43 5.64
C GLN A 92 -4.13 13.31 4.56
N PRO A 93 -4.01 14.65 4.63
CA PRO A 93 -4.56 15.55 3.62
C PRO A 93 -3.83 15.46 2.27
N ASN A 94 -2.54 15.12 2.27
CA ASN A 94 -1.70 15.01 1.07
C ASN A 94 -1.23 13.56 0.85
N LEU A 95 -2.16 12.62 0.99
CA LEU A 95 -1.87 11.18 0.97
C LEU A 95 -1.00 10.77 -0.22
N ASP A 96 -1.41 11.11 -1.45
CA ASP A 96 -0.75 10.63 -2.68
C ASP A 96 0.70 11.09 -2.83
N SER A 97 1.01 12.29 -2.35
CA SER A 97 2.38 12.84 -2.35
C SER A 97 3.23 12.18 -1.28
N ASN A 98 2.67 12.05 -0.06
CA ASN A 98 3.35 11.49 1.09
C ASN A 98 3.62 9.99 0.94
N PHE A 99 2.70 9.25 0.32
CA PHE A 99 2.80 7.80 0.12
C PHE A 99 3.49 7.40 -1.19
N ALA A 100 3.76 8.32 -2.11
CA ALA A 100 4.46 8.02 -3.37
C ALA A 100 5.73 7.16 -3.21
N PRO A 101 6.65 7.42 -2.25
CA PRO A 101 7.85 6.58 -2.07
C PRO A 101 7.57 5.24 -1.37
N ILE A 102 6.42 5.11 -0.70
CA ILE A 102 6.05 3.94 0.11
C ILE A 102 5.26 2.93 -0.70
N LEU A 103 4.36 3.39 -1.57
CA LEU A 103 3.41 2.55 -2.30
C LEU A 103 4.08 1.42 -3.11
N PRO A 104 5.16 1.65 -3.88
CA PRO A 104 5.89 0.59 -4.56
C PRO A 104 6.36 -0.53 -3.62
N LYS A 105 6.81 -0.15 -2.41
CA LYS A 105 7.33 -1.10 -1.41
C LYS A 105 6.20 -1.95 -0.85
N ILE A 106 5.05 -1.35 -0.55
CA ILE A 106 3.87 -2.09 -0.07
C ILE A 106 3.41 -3.11 -1.12
N VAL A 107 3.38 -2.73 -2.40
CA VAL A 107 3.06 -3.67 -3.50
C VAL A 107 4.04 -4.85 -3.52
N ALA A 108 5.34 -4.60 -3.40
CA ALA A 108 6.34 -5.66 -3.36
C ALA A 108 6.14 -6.63 -2.18
N PHE A 109 5.70 -6.14 -1.02
CA PHE A 109 5.44 -6.99 0.16
C PHE A 109 4.28 -7.97 0.00
N LEU A 110 3.47 -7.89 -1.06
CA LEU A 110 2.48 -8.92 -1.38
C LEU A 110 3.12 -10.28 -1.68
N GLY A 111 4.37 -10.29 -2.16
CA GLY A 111 5.14 -11.51 -2.41
C GLY A 111 6.02 -11.97 -1.26
N HIS A 112 5.92 -11.36 -0.08
CA HIS A 112 6.82 -11.67 1.03
C HIS A 112 6.56 -13.08 1.60
N ASP A 113 7.59 -13.79 2.07
CA ASP A 113 7.50 -15.17 2.58
C ASP A 113 6.58 -15.31 3.82
N SER A 114 6.66 -14.33 4.72
CA SER A 114 5.77 -14.27 5.90
C SER A 114 4.32 -13.94 5.50
N PRO A 115 3.34 -14.80 5.87
CA PRO A 115 1.93 -14.54 5.61
C PRO A 115 1.39 -13.30 6.34
N ASP A 116 1.95 -12.96 7.50
CA ASP A 116 1.52 -11.79 8.27
C ASP A 116 1.93 -10.49 7.58
N VAL A 117 3.12 -10.46 6.96
CA VAL A 117 3.58 -9.32 6.15
C VAL A 117 2.68 -9.17 4.92
N ARG A 118 2.36 -10.26 4.22
CA ARG A 118 1.44 -10.21 3.07
C ARG A 118 0.06 -9.67 3.47
N ARG A 119 -0.48 -10.11 4.61
CA ARG A 119 -1.77 -9.63 5.13
C ARG A 119 -1.73 -8.14 5.48
N ALA A 120 -0.66 -7.69 6.15
CA ALA A 120 -0.47 -6.29 6.49
C ALA A 120 -0.32 -5.41 5.24
N ALA A 121 0.42 -5.87 4.23
CA ALA A 121 0.61 -5.16 2.97
C ALA A 121 -0.71 -5.03 2.18
N LEU A 122 -1.45 -6.14 2.07
CA LEU A 122 -2.78 -6.14 1.48
C LEU A 122 -3.71 -5.15 2.18
N ARG A 123 -3.70 -5.13 3.52
CA ARG A 123 -4.53 -4.20 4.29
C ARG A 123 -4.13 -2.75 4.07
N ALA A 124 -2.83 -2.45 4.03
CA ALA A 124 -2.33 -1.11 3.76
C ALA A 124 -2.72 -0.62 2.37
N LEU A 125 -2.62 -1.47 1.33
CA LEU A 125 -3.09 -1.14 -0.02
C LEU A 125 -4.59 -0.89 -0.08
N HIS A 126 -5.39 -1.77 0.53
CA HIS A 126 -6.85 -1.61 0.55
C HIS A 126 -7.26 -0.28 1.20
N VAL A 127 -6.61 0.10 2.32
CA VAL A 127 -6.87 1.39 2.97
C VAL A 127 -6.38 2.55 2.09
N HIS A 128 -5.19 2.46 1.49
CA HIS A 128 -4.71 3.50 0.57
C HIS A 128 -5.67 3.73 -0.60
N MET A 129 -6.13 2.66 -1.26
CA MET A 129 -7.05 2.72 -2.40
C MET A 129 -8.40 3.36 -2.05
N ARG A 130 -8.84 3.29 -0.79
CA ARG A 130 -10.07 3.93 -0.31
C ARG A 130 -9.95 5.44 -0.10
N TYR A 131 -8.74 5.94 0.18
CA TYR A 131 -8.51 7.35 0.54
C TYR A 131 -7.69 8.14 -0.49
N THR A 132 -7.09 7.48 -1.47
CA THR A 132 -6.36 8.15 -2.57
C THR A 132 -7.29 8.98 -3.44
N LEU A 133 -6.80 10.13 -3.91
CA LEU A 133 -7.48 10.94 -4.92
C LEU A 133 -6.99 10.58 -6.34
N ASN A 134 -6.05 9.65 -6.46
CA ASN A 134 -5.43 9.24 -7.70
C ASN A 134 -5.31 7.71 -7.80
N LEU A 135 -6.46 7.05 -7.90
CA LEU A 135 -6.53 5.60 -8.03
C LEU A 135 -5.72 5.09 -9.24
N GLN A 136 -5.73 5.82 -10.37
CA GLN A 136 -4.98 5.40 -11.57
C GLN A 136 -3.47 5.30 -11.30
N LYS A 137 -2.90 6.20 -10.51
CA LYS A 137 -1.49 6.10 -10.10
C LYS A 137 -1.26 4.87 -9.22
N CYS A 138 -2.22 4.53 -8.37
CA CYS A 138 -2.16 3.29 -7.58
C CYS A 138 -2.21 2.04 -8.48
N VAL A 139 -3.11 2.00 -9.45
CA VAL A 139 -3.21 0.93 -10.46
C VAL A 139 -1.89 0.78 -11.22
N ASN A 140 -1.34 1.87 -11.75
CA ASN A 140 -0.09 1.84 -12.51
C ASN A 140 1.10 1.40 -11.64
N THR A 141 1.14 1.81 -10.37
CA THR A 141 2.16 1.37 -9.41
C THR A 141 2.01 -0.13 -9.13
N PHE A 142 0.78 -0.63 -8.98
CA PHE A 142 0.50 -2.05 -8.78
C PHE A 142 0.95 -2.90 -9.96
N VAL A 143 0.72 -2.42 -11.19
CA VAL A 143 1.23 -3.08 -12.41
C VAL A 143 2.75 -3.12 -12.41
N ALA A 144 3.41 -1.96 -12.28
CA ALA A 144 4.86 -1.84 -12.43
C ALA A 144 5.64 -2.59 -11.35
N PHE A 145 5.21 -2.50 -10.08
CA PHE A 145 5.94 -3.07 -8.95
C PHE A 145 5.38 -4.40 -8.46
N GLY A 146 4.22 -4.83 -8.96
CA GLY A 146 3.57 -6.09 -8.62
C GLY A 146 3.56 -7.05 -9.79
N LEU A 147 2.67 -6.83 -10.76
CA LEU A 147 2.42 -7.75 -11.88
C LEU A 147 3.63 -7.87 -12.83
N GLN A 148 4.37 -6.79 -13.04
CA GLN A 148 5.57 -6.74 -13.90
C GLN A 148 6.87 -6.82 -13.09
N ASN A 149 6.78 -7.14 -11.79
CA ASN A 149 7.97 -7.27 -10.95
C ASN A 149 8.88 -8.39 -11.47
N THR A 150 10.20 -8.26 -11.29
CA THR A 150 11.18 -9.28 -11.68
C THR A 150 11.10 -10.53 -10.80
N SER A 151 10.71 -10.39 -9.53
CA SER A 151 10.51 -11.49 -8.59
C SER A 151 9.20 -12.26 -8.87
N LEU A 152 9.31 -13.58 -9.02
CA LEU A 152 8.16 -14.47 -9.20
C LEU A 152 7.21 -14.43 -8.00
N ASP A 153 7.74 -14.37 -6.78
CA ASP A 153 6.92 -14.35 -5.57
C ASP A 153 6.11 -13.06 -5.46
N VAL A 154 6.69 -11.93 -5.88
CA VAL A 154 5.98 -10.65 -5.96
C VAL A 154 4.88 -10.69 -7.00
N ARG A 155 5.16 -11.21 -8.21
CA ARG A 155 4.12 -11.38 -9.24
C ARG A 155 2.99 -12.27 -8.75
N ARG A 156 3.31 -13.41 -8.15
CA ARG A 156 2.33 -14.35 -7.58
C ARG A 156 1.49 -13.68 -6.48
N GLY A 157 2.14 -12.98 -5.56
CA GLY A 157 1.49 -12.25 -4.48
C GLY A 157 0.54 -11.17 -5.01
N ALA A 158 0.97 -10.39 -6.00
CA ALA A 158 0.16 -9.37 -6.66
C ALA A 158 -1.06 -9.98 -7.36
N VAL A 159 -0.88 -11.05 -8.14
CA VAL A 159 -1.99 -11.73 -8.83
C VAL A 159 -3.03 -12.25 -7.83
N VAL A 160 -2.60 -12.86 -6.73
CA VAL A 160 -3.51 -13.38 -5.69
C VAL A 160 -4.21 -12.25 -4.92
N ALA A 161 -3.58 -11.08 -4.78
CA ALA A 161 -4.16 -9.93 -4.10
C ALA A 161 -5.22 -9.20 -4.95
N LEU A 162 -5.16 -9.28 -6.27
CA LEU A 162 -6.05 -8.55 -7.17
C LEU A 162 -7.54 -8.74 -6.85
N PRO A 163 -8.08 -9.96 -6.71
CA PRO A 163 -9.48 -10.17 -6.37
C PRO A 163 -9.95 -9.55 -5.06
N LEU A 164 -9.01 -9.32 -4.13
CA LEU A 164 -9.26 -8.78 -2.81
C LEU A 164 -9.16 -7.25 -2.77
N LEU A 165 -8.39 -6.66 -3.69
CA LEU A 165 -8.17 -5.22 -3.78
C LEU A 165 -9.14 -4.54 -4.74
N PHE A 166 -9.42 -5.16 -5.88
CA PHE A 166 -10.26 -4.57 -6.92
C PHE A 166 -11.65 -5.19 -6.85
N THR A 167 -12.50 -4.57 -6.03
CA THR A 167 -13.90 -4.97 -5.83
C THR A 167 -14.84 -4.13 -6.70
N GLU A 168 -16.15 -4.38 -6.59
CA GLU A 168 -17.19 -3.70 -7.36
C GLU A 168 -17.23 -2.17 -7.15
N GLU A 169 -16.67 -1.66 -6.05
CA GLU A 169 -16.56 -0.22 -5.81
C GLU A 169 -15.70 0.51 -6.86
N PHE A 170 -14.86 -0.23 -7.61
CA PHE A 170 -14.01 0.28 -8.67
C PHE A 170 -14.53 -0.06 -10.08
N SER A 171 -15.80 -0.43 -10.24
CA SER A 171 -16.36 -0.85 -11.54
C SER A 171 -16.33 0.25 -12.62
N ASN A 172 -16.36 1.52 -12.19
CA ASN A 172 -16.36 2.69 -13.08
C ASN A 172 -14.95 3.25 -13.35
N GLU A 173 -13.93 2.63 -12.76
CA GLU A 173 -12.55 3.06 -12.87
C GLU A 173 -11.85 2.40 -14.06
N ASN A 174 -10.81 3.04 -14.58
CA ASN A 174 -10.06 2.48 -15.69
C ASN A 174 -9.11 1.35 -15.22
N LEU A 175 -9.59 0.11 -15.29
CA LEU A 175 -8.83 -1.09 -14.92
C LEU A 175 -8.11 -1.74 -16.11
N PHE A 176 -8.12 -1.11 -17.30
CA PHE A 176 -7.43 -1.64 -18.49
C PHE A 176 -5.97 -2.02 -18.23
N PRO A 177 -5.14 -1.22 -17.51
CA PRO A 177 -3.74 -1.60 -17.27
C PRO A 177 -3.58 -2.92 -16.50
N LEU A 178 -4.55 -3.30 -15.66
CA LEU A 178 -4.53 -4.58 -14.97
C LEU A 178 -4.86 -5.73 -15.93
N VAL A 179 -5.87 -5.55 -16.78
CA VAL A 179 -6.29 -6.55 -17.76
C VAL A 179 -5.19 -6.79 -18.79
N ASP A 180 -4.57 -5.73 -19.33
CA ASP A 180 -3.43 -5.84 -20.24
C ASP A 180 -2.25 -6.58 -19.60
N ALA A 181 -1.84 -6.15 -18.40
CA ALA A 181 -0.74 -6.80 -17.68
C ALA A 181 -1.00 -8.28 -17.41
N LEU A 182 -2.22 -8.66 -17.00
CA LEU A 182 -2.59 -10.05 -16.79
C LEU A 182 -2.66 -10.86 -18.09
N GLY A 183 -3.16 -10.28 -19.18
CA GLY A 183 -3.17 -10.96 -20.48
C GLY A 183 -1.75 -11.24 -20.98
N ARG A 184 -0.82 -10.30 -20.82
CA ARG A 184 0.62 -10.55 -21.10
C ARG A 184 1.17 -11.65 -20.21
N LEU A 185 0.83 -11.65 -18.91
CA LEU A 185 1.22 -12.72 -18.00
C LEU A 185 0.66 -14.09 -18.43
N LEU A 186 -0.57 -14.19 -18.94
CA LEU A 186 -1.08 -15.47 -19.46
C LEU A 186 -0.23 -16.04 -20.60
N VAL A 187 0.30 -15.17 -21.47
CA VAL A 187 1.10 -15.58 -22.64
C VAL A 187 2.56 -15.86 -22.26
N GLN A 188 3.13 -15.07 -21.36
CA GLN A 188 4.58 -15.03 -21.10
C GLN A 188 5.00 -15.74 -19.80
N SER A 189 4.07 -16.07 -18.91
CA SER A 189 4.42 -16.57 -17.57
C SER A 189 4.64 -18.07 -17.51
N ASP A 190 5.32 -18.46 -16.43
CA ASP A 190 5.40 -19.84 -15.95
C ASP A 190 3.99 -20.44 -15.78
N ALA A 191 3.85 -21.73 -16.09
CA ALA A 191 2.62 -22.50 -15.90
C ALA A 191 2.08 -22.38 -14.46
N ALA A 192 2.96 -22.21 -13.46
CA ALA A 192 2.57 -22.00 -12.07
C ALA A 192 1.71 -20.74 -11.83
N LEU A 193 1.80 -19.73 -12.70
CA LEU A 193 0.99 -18.51 -12.61
C LEU A 193 -0.31 -18.57 -13.41
N PHE A 194 -0.48 -19.55 -14.30
CA PHE A 194 -1.64 -19.61 -15.20
C PHE A 194 -2.98 -19.56 -14.44
N TYR A 195 -3.17 -20.46 -13.46
CA TYR A 195 -4.43 -20.54 -12.73
C TYR A 195 -4.72 -19.30 -11.86
N PRO A 196 -3.76 -18.79 -11.05
CA PRO A 196 -3.94 -17.51 -10.35
C PRO A 196 -4.28 -16.33 -11.28
N VAL A 197 -3.60 -16.22 -12.43
CA VAL A 197 -3.84 -15.14 -13.39
C VAL A 197 -5.22 -15.27 -14.02
N PHE A 198 -5.63 -16.47 -14.37
CA PHE A 198 -6.98 -16.75 -14.87
C PHE A 198 -8.05 -16.34 -13.87
N LEU A 199 -7.91 -16.71 -12.58
CA LEU A 199 -8.85 -16.29 -11.54
C LEU A 199 -8.90 -14.77 -11.36
N ALA A 200 -7.75 -14.10 -11.43
CA ALA A 200 -7.69 -12.63 -11.35
C ALA A 200 -8.43 -11.97 -12.52
N LEU A 201 -8.25 -12.48 -13.75
CA LEU A 201 -8.98 -12.01 -14.93
C LEU A 201 -10.48 -12.26 -14.82
N GLN A 202 -10.91 -13.44 -14.36
CA GLN A 202 -12.32 -13.73 -14.12
C GLN A 202 -12.94 -12.76 -13.11
N ARG A 203 -12.20 -12.42 -12.05
CA ARG A 203 -12.69 -11.44 -11.08
C ARG A 203 -12.80 -10.04 -11.67
N LEU A 204 -11.80 -9.59 -12.43
CA LEU A 204 -11.88 -8.29 -13.11
C LEU A 204 -13.03 -8.26 -14.12
N HIS A 205 -13.27 -9.35 -14.85
CA HIS A 205 -14.42 -9.49 -15.73
C HIS A 205 -15.74 -9.36 -14.96
N SER A 206 -15.85 -9.97 -13.77
CA SER A 206 -17.01 -9.80 -12.89
C SER A 206 -17.22 -8.35 -12.43
N VAL A 207 -16.14 -7.60 -12.20
CA VAL A 207 -16.21 -6.19 -11.74
C VAL A 207 -16.56 -5.24 -12.89
N LEU A 208 -15.98 -5.47 -14.07
CA LEU A 208 -16.14 -4.59 -15.25
C LEU A 208 -17.40 -4.89 -16.06
N GLY A 209 -17.90 -6.13 -15.99
CA GLY A 209 -18.97 -6.62 -16.83
C GLY A 209 -18.53 -6.92 -18.27
N ASN A 210 -19.42 -7.59 -19.02
CA ASN A 210 -19.13 -8.12 -20.36
C ASN A 210 -18.72 -7.05 -21.37
N GLN A 211 -19.39 -5.90 -21.39
CA GLN A 211 -19.17 -4.88 -22.42
C GLN A 211 -17.80 -4.21 -22.27
N THR A 212 -17.50 -3.71 -21.08
CA THR A 212 -16.22 -3.03 -20.79
C THR A 212 -15.05 -3.99 -20.91
N PHE A 213 -15.18 -5.21 -20.37
CA PHE A 213 -14.13 -6.22 -20.47
C PHE A 213 -13.90 -6.65 -21.93
N GLY A 214 -14.95 -6.82 -22.72
CA GLY A 214 -14.84 -7.11 -24.15
C GLY A 214 -14.09 -6.01 -24.90
N ALA A 215 -14.43 -4.74 -24.67
CA ALA A 215 -13.73 -3.60 -25.28
C ALA A 215 -12.24 -3.55 -24.90
N TYR A 216 -11.88 -3.97 -23.69
CA TYR A 216 -10.48 -4.09 -23.28
C TYR A 216 -9.76 -5.19 -24.03
N LEU A 217 -10.38 -6.36 -24.23
CA LEU A 217 -9.79 -7.45 -25.02
C LEU A 217 -9.61 -7.06 -26.49
N ASP A 218 -10.59 -6.40 -27.09
CA ASP A 218 -10.50 -5.93 -28.48
C ASP A 218 -9.31 -4.98 -28.65
N ARG A 219 -9.15 -4.02 -27.74
CA ARG A 219 -8.01 -3.11 -27.72
C ARG A 219 -6.67 -3.83 -27.65
N MET A 220 -6.54 -4.84 -26.78
CA MET A 220 -5.30 -5.62 -26.67
C MET A 220 -4.96 -6.35 -27.97
N SER A 221 -5.97 -6.91 -28.64
CA SER A 221 -5.77 -7.63 -29.91
C SER A 221 -5.31 -6.69 -31.03
N ALA A 222 -5.84 -5.46 -31.10
CA ALA A 222 -5.39 -4.45 -32.05
C ALA A 222 -3.93 -4.02 -31.79
N GLU A 223 -3.57 -3.76 -30.52
CA GLU A 223 -2.19 -3.39 -30.14
C GLU A 223 -1.18 -4.52 -30.42
N THR A 224 -1.62 -5.78 -30.43
CA THR A 224 -0.76 -6.94 -30.75
C THR A 224 -0.57 -7.16 -32.26
N GLN A 225 -1.48 -6.65 -33.11
CA GLN A 225 -1.40 -6.76 -34.57
C GLN A 225 -0.51 -5.70 -35.23
N GLU A 226 -0.14 -4.64 -34.50
CA GLU A 226 0.72 -3.55 -34.96
C GLU A 226 2.22 -3.76 -34.64
N LEU A 227 2.58 -4.89 -34.04
CA LEU A 227 3.96 -5.33 -33.75
C LEU A 227 4.41 -6.44 -34.72
#